data_AF-A0A485M4I5-F1
#
_entry.id   AF-A0A485M4I5-F1
#
_cell.length_a   1.000
_cell.length_b   1.000
_cell.length_c   1.000
_cell.angle_alpha   90.00
_cell.angle_beta   90.00
_cell.angle_gamma   90.00
#
_symmetry.space_group_name_H-M   'P 1'
#
loop_
_entity.id
_entity.type
_entity.pdbx_description
1 polymer ?
#
loop_
_entity_poly.entity_id
_entity_poly.type
_entity_poly.pdbx_seq_one_letter_code
_entity_poly.pdbx_strand_id
1 'polypeptide(L)'
;MTKKMFNQFLCSSLMLPEHRDALNRRRAGRRENEKMCRPCIDEQQHALWDCLLTAALRQGKELAVYYKNEQGEHLLRGAISRIVPLRREIYIQAAGVVSRVSLDNIVSLEEICGGDEGC
;
A
#
# COMPACT_ATOMS: atom_id res chain seq x y z
N MET A 1 -42.22 31.91 -5.00
CA MET A 1 -41.04 32.49 -5.66
C MET A 1 -39.85 32.39 -4.71
N THR A 2 -38.94 31.48 -5.00
CA THR A 2 -37.80 31.10 -4.15
C THR A 2 -36.61 32.04 -4.39
N LYS A 3 -36.27 32.87 -3.39
CA LYS A 3 -35.05 33.69 -3.41
C LYS A 3 -33.83 32.77 -3.26
N LYS A 4 -33.04 32.70 -4.32
CA LYS A 4 -31.78 31.94 -4.42
C LYS A 4 -30.78 32.39 -3.36
N MET A 5 -30.21 31.43 -2.63
CA MET A 5 -28.98 31.60 -1.85
C MET A 5 -27.82 31.89 -2.80
N PHE A 6 -27.37 33.14 -2.85
CA PHE A 6 -26.11 33.53 -3.48
C PHE A 6 -25.23 34.13 -2.38
N ASN A 7 -24.28 33.34 -1.85
CA ASN A 7 -23.01 33.79 -1.26
C ASN A 7 -22.38 32.70 -0.35
N GLN A 8 -21.98 31.56 -0.91
CA GLN A 8 -21.16 30.58 -0.18
C GLN A 8 -19.73 30.46 -0.72
N PHE A 9 -19.35 31.23 -1.74
CA PHE A 9 -18.04 31.11 -2.42
C PHE A 9 -17.17 32.37 -2.41
N LEU A 10 -17.54 33.43 -1.67
CA LEU A 10 -16.76 34.67 -1.56
C LEU A 10 -15.68 34.65 -0.46
N CYS A 11 -15.34 33.49 0.10
CA CYS A 11 -14.32 33.38 1.17
C CYS A 11 -12.90 33.04 0.67
N SER A 12 -12.65 33.00 -0.64
CA SER A 12 -11.35 32.57 -1.20
C SER A 12 -10.44 33.70 -1.73
N SER A 13 -10.91 34.94 -1.77
CA SER A 13 -10.18 36.08 -2.35
C SER A 13 -9.35 36.91 -1.37
N LEU A 14 -9.34 36.57 -0.07
CA LEU A 14 -8.62 37.30 1.00
C LEU A 14 -7.34 36.60 1.49
N MET A 15 -6.73 35.72 0.69
CA MET A 15 -5.41 35.17 1.04
C MET A 15 -4.29 36.04 0.49
N LEU A 16 -3.49 36.61 1.40
CA LEU A 16 -2.22 37.26 1.06
C LEU A 16 -1.30 36.24 0.33
N PRO A 17 -0.50 36.69 -0.65
CA PRO A 17 0.41 35.82 -1.41
C PRO A 17 1.32 34.98 -0.49
N GLU A 18 1.79 35.59 0.61
CA GLU A 18 2.63 34.95 1.61
C GLU A 18 1.95 33.73 2.28
N HIS A 19 0.64 33.81 2.53
CA HIS A 19 -0.13 32.70 3.08
C HIS A 19 -0.37 31.60 2.04
N ARG A 20 -0.52 31.95 0.77
CA ARG A 20 -0.64 30.97 -0.32
C ARG A 20 0.65 30.16 -0.48
N ASP A 21 1.79 30.81 -0.37
CA ASP A 21 3.10 30.14 -0.44
C ASP A 21 3.36 29.27 0.79
N ALA A 22 3.01 29.75 1.99
CA ALA A 22 3.10 28.94 3.21
C ALA A 22 2.21 27.68 3.14
N LEU A 23 0.99 27.81 2.61
CA LEU A 23 0.08 26.67 2.40
C LEU A 23 0.58 25.72 1.33
N ASN A 24 1.14 26.22 0.23
CA ASN A 24 1.74 25.39 -0.81
C ASN A 24 2.94 24.61 -0.29
N ARG A 25 3.82 25.23 0.50
CA ARG A 25 4.95 24.54 1.15
C ARG A 25 4.45 23.47 2.13
N ARG A 26 3.43 23.77 2.93
CA ARG A 26 2.81 22.79 3.85
C ARG A 26 2.13 21.63 3.12
N ARG A 27 1.49 21.90 1.97
CA ARG A 27 0.87 20.87 1.13
C ARG A 27 1.91 20.01 0.42
N ALA A 28 3.00 20.60 -0.06
CA ALA A 28 4.11 19.87 -0.66
C ALA A 28 4.75 18.92 0.37
N GLY A 29 5.07 19.41 1.58
CA GLY A 29 5.63 18.57 2.64
C GLY A 29 4.66 17.48 3.14
N ARG A 30 3.34 17.75 3.17
CA ARG A 30 2.35 16.69 3.47
C ARG A 30 2.25 15.64 2.39
N ARG A 31 2.27 16.01 1.11
CA ARG A 31 2.26 15.04 0.00
C ARG A 31 3.50 14.16 0.02
N GLU A 32 4.64 14.70 0.41
CA GLU A 32 5.89 13.93 0.54
C GLU A 32 5.81 12.93 1.70
N ASN A 33 5.26 13.36 2.85
CA ASN A 33 4.99 12.46 3.98
C ASN A 33 3.91 11.41 3.68
N GLU A 34 2.82 11.77 3.00
CA GLU A 34 1.75 10.83 2.62
C GLU A 34 2.26 9.76 1.64
N LYS A 35 3.21 10.10 0.77
CA LYS A 35 3.89 9.12 -0.11
C LYS A 35 4.74 8.12 0.65
N MET A 36 5.31 8.51 1.80
CA MET A 36 6.15 7.65 2.65
C MET A 36 5.43 7.07 3.86
N CYS A 37 4.13 7.33 4.04
CA CYS A 37 3.35 6.75 5.14
C CYS A 37 3.37 5.22 5.00
N ARG A 38 4.23 4.58 5.80
CA ARG A 38 4.24 3.13 5.97
C ARG A 38 2.85 2.70 6.46
N PRO A 39 2.30 1.61 5.93
CA PRO A 39 1.03 1.10 6.41
C PRO A 39 1.16 0.81 7.92
N CYS A 40 0.27 1.41 8.70
CA CYS A 40 0.18 1.11 10.14
C CYS A 40 -0.58 -0.21 10.26
N ILE A 41 0.17 -1.30 10.27
CA ILE A 41 -0.37 -2.66 10.40
C ILE A 41 -0.48 -2.97 11.89
N ASP A 42 -1.67 -3.36 12.33
CA ASP A 42 -1.87 -3.80 13.72
C ASP A 42 -1.39 -5.25 13.94
N GLU A 43 -1.33 -5.68 15.20
CA GLU A 43 -0.85 -7.03 15.55
C GLU A 43 -1.74 -8.14 14.98
N GLN A 44 -3.04 -7.91 14.82
CA GLN A 44 -3.96 -8.90 14.26
C GLN A 44 -3.68 -9.11 12.77
N GLN A 45 -3.44 -8.03 12.04
CA GLN A 45 -3.11 -8.06 10.63
C GLN A 45 -1.74 -8.67 10.38
N HIS A 46 -0.76 -8.46 11.27
CA HIS A 46 0.50 -9.19 11.24
C HIS A 46 0.31 -10.70 11.37
N ALA A 47 -0.49 -11.17 12.33
CA ALA A 47 -0.77 -12.59 12.50
C ALA A 47 -1.46 -13.21 11.27
N LEU A 48 -2.39 -12.48 10.66
CA LEU A 48 -3.04 -12.90 9.41
C LEU A 48 -2.03 -13.04 8.26
N TRP A 49 -1.11 -12.09 8.13
CA TRP A 49 -0.07 -12.14 7.11
C TRP A 49 0.90 -13.29 7.31
N ASP A 50 1.33 -13.53 8.55
CA ASP A 50 2.19 -14.68 8.87
C ASP A 50 1.51 -16.01 8.52
N CYS A 51 0.21 -16.14 8.83
CA CYS A 51 -0.58 -17.30 8.45
C CYS A 51 -0.64 -17.46 6.92
N LEU A 52 -0.98 -16.40 6.18
CA LEU A 52 -1.07 -16.42 4.72
C LEU A 52 0.26 -16.76 4.05
N LEU A 53 1.35 -16.11 4.47
CA LEU A 53 2.68 -16.33 3.91
C LEU A 53 3.16 -17.75 4.21
N THR A 54 2.93 -18.25 5.43
CA THR A 54 3.29 -19.62 5.81
C THR A 54 2.49 -20.65 5.02
N ALA A 55 1.19 -20.42 4.84
CA ALA A 55 0.33 -21.28 4.02
C ALA A 55 0.81 -21.30 2.56
N ALA A 56 1.08 -20.13 1.98
CA ALA A 56 1.57 -20.01 0.61
C ALA A 56 2.93 -20.68 0.42
N LEU A 57 3.87 -20.51 1.34
CA LEU A 57 5.17 -21.17 1.30
C LEU A 57 5.04 -22.70 1.38
N ARG A 58 4.13 -23.22 2.21
CA ARG A 58 3.94 -24.67 2.38
C ARG A 58 3.21 -25.32 1.20
N GLN A 59 2.22 -24.62 0.66
CA GLN A 59 1.33 -25.15 -0.39
C GLN A 59 1.82 -24.78 -1.80
N GLY A 60 2.87 -23.95 -1.92
CA GLY A 60 3.34 -23.42 -3.20
C GLY A 60 2.32 -22.52 -3.88
N LYS A 61 1.37 -21.93 -3.12
CA LYS A 61 0.33 -21.08 -3.67
C LYS A 61 0.86 -19.73 -4.09
N GLU A 62 0.27 -19.19 -5.15
CA GLU A 62 0.57 -17.85 -5.61
C GLU A 62 -0.16 -16.80 -4.77
N LEU A 63 0.58 -15.76 -4.40
CA LEU A 63 0.03 -14.59 -3.72
C LEU A 63 0.21 -13.35 -4.59
N ALA A 64 -0.77 -12.46 -4.51
CA ALA A 64 -0.67 -11.08 -4.96
C ALA A 64 -0.20 -10.22 -3.79
N VAL A 65 1.01 -9.64 -3.93
CA VAL A 65 1.65 -8.80 -2.93
C VAL A 65 1.68 -7.37 -3.43
N TYR A 66 0.93 -6.50 -2.75
CA TYR A 66 0.97 -5.06 -2.99
C TYR A 66 2.00 -4.45 -2.06
N TYR A 67 2.99 -3.74 -2.61
CA TYR A 67 4.05 -3.10 -1.82
C TYR A 67 4.35 -1.70 -2.32
N LYS A 68 4.86 -0.85 -1.43
CA LYS A 68 5.31 0.51 -1.73
C LYS A 68 6.83 0.60 -1.70
N ASN A 69 7.41 1.26 -2.69
CA ASN A 69 8.82 1.66 -2.67
C ASN A 69 8.93 3.15 -3.10
N GLU A 70 10.15 3.62 -3.33
CA GLU A 70 10.43 5.00 -3.74
C GLU A 70 9.78 5.41 -5.08
N GLN A 71 9.47 4.44 -5.94
CA GLN A 71 8.83 4.64 -7.24
C GLN A 71 7.30 4.61 -7.17
N GLY A 72 6.72 4.14 -6.06
CA GLY A 72 5.28 4.15 -5.81
C GLY A 72 4.75 2.79 -5.37
N GLU A 73 3.48 2.54 -5.70
CA GLU A 73 2.79 1.29 -5.43
C GLU A 73 3.06 0.28 -6.54
N HIS A 74 3.38 -0.95 -6.15
CA HIS A 74 3.68 -2.06 -7.05
C HIS A 74 2.88 -3.29 -6.65
N LEU A 75 2.51 -4.08 -7.66
CA LEU A 75 1.88 -5.37 -7.51
C LEU A 75 2.84 -6.44 -8.02
N LEU A 76 3.13 -7.42 -7.17
CA LEU A 76 3.88 -8.61 -7.55
C LEU A 76 3.00 -9.85 -7.36
N ARG A 77 2.94 -10.70 -8.37
CA ARG A 77 2.18 -11.96 -8.33
C ARG A 77 3.14 -13.11 -8.50
N GLY A 78 3.10 -14.08 -7.60
CA GLY A 78 3.91 -15.28 -7.70
C GLY A 78 3.91 -16.11 -6.43
N ALA A 79 4.60 -17.25 -6.49
CA ALA A 79 4.72 -18.16 -5.36
C ALA A 79 5.78 -17.66 -4.35
N ILE A 80 5.49 -17.81 -3.06
CA ILE A 80 6.47 -17.53 -2.01
C ILE A 80 7.52 -18.65 -2.01
N SER A 81 8.76 -18.32 -2.34
CA SER A 81 9.86 -19.29 -2.37
C SER A 81 10.62 -19.37 -1.05
N ARG A 82 10.68 -18.26 -0.31
CA ARG A 82 11.38 -18.18 0.97
C ARG A 82 10.87 -17.03 1.82
N ILE A 83 10.81 -17.24 3.14
CA ILE A 83 10.52 -16.21 4.15
C ILE A 83 11.73 -16.12 5.08
N VAL A 84 12.17 -14.89 5.39
CA VAL A 84 13.25 -14.63 6.36
C VAL A 84 12.71 -13.73 7.47
N PRO A 85 12.13 -14.33 8.55
CA PRO A 85 11.46 -13.57 9.60
C PRO A 85 12.38 -12.57 10.30
N LEU A 86 13.62 -12.97 10.58
CA LEU A 86 14.62 -12.12 11.26
C LEU A 86 14.92 -10.82 10.51
N ARG A 87 14.81 -10.83 9.17
CA ARG A 87 15.05 -9.66 8.32
C ARG A 87 13.77 -8.98 7.86
N ARG A 88 12.60 -9.54 8.21
CA ARG A 88 11.30 -9.12 7.70
C ARG A 88 11.29 -9.07 6.16
N GLU A 89 11.90 -10.06 5.51
CA GLU A 89 11.99 -10.15 4.04
C GLU A 89 11.27 -11.42 3.53
N ILE A 90 10.60 -11.29 2.38
CA ILE A 90 10.04 -12.40 1.61
C ILE A 90 10.61 -12.44 0.20
N TYR A 91 10.72 -13.65 -0.34
CA TYR A 91 11.19 -13.91 -1.70
C TYR A 91 10.03 -14.51 -2.49
N ILE A 92 9.72 -13.89 -3.60
CA ILE A 92 8.57 -14.23 -4.45
C ILE A 92 9.12 -14.60 -5.82
N GLN A 93 8.75 -15.78 -6.30
CA GLN A 93 9.12 -16.26 -7.63
C GLN A 93 7.98 -15.96 -8.60
N ALA A 94 8.26 -15.08 -9.57
CA ALA A 94 7.31 -14.67 -10.60
C ALA A 94 7.97 -14.83 -11.97
N ALA A 95 7.36 -15.60 -12.87
CA ALA A 95 7.87 -15.82 -14.24
C ALA A 95 9.37 -16.22 -14.31
N GLY A 96 9.85 -17.02 -13.35
CA GLY A 96 11.25 -17.46 -13.27
C GLY A 96 12.22 -16.46 -12.62
N VAL A 97 11.76 -15.25 -12.26
CA VAL A 97 12.55 -14.26 -11.54
C VAL A 97 12.22 -14.29 -10.06
N VAL A 98 13.25 -14.30 -9.22
CA VAL A 98 13.10 -14.19 -7.75
C VAL A 98 13.21 -12.72 -7.36
N SER A 99 12.10 -12.16 -6.87
CA SER A 99 12.02 -10.79 -6.38
C SER A 99 12.01 -10.78 -4.86
N ARG A 100 12.78 -9.86 -4.27
CA ARG A 100 12.85 -9.65 -2.82
C ARG A 100 11.92 -8.49 -2.44
N VAL A 101 11.06 -8.71 -1.45
CA VAL A 101 10.15 -7.69 -0.91
C VAL A 101 10.31 -7.62 0.61
N SER A 102 10.44 -6.41 1.15
CA SER A 102 10.40 -6.19 2.61
C SER A 102 8.95 -6.16 3.09
N LEU A 103 8.65 -6.87 4.18
CA LEU A 103 7.34 -6.90 4.84
C LEU A 103 6.91 -5.51 5.31
N ASP A 104 7.84 -4.63 5.65
CA ASP A 104 7.54 -3.25 6.10
C ASP A 104 6.98 -2.36 4.98
N ASN A 105 7.20 -2.77 3.75
CA ASN A 105 6.74 -2.07 2.56
C ASN A 105 5.46 -2.67 1.99
N ILE A 106 5.01 -3.82 2.49
CA ILE A 106 3.80 -4.49 2.02
C ILE A 106 2.60 -3.71 2.56
N VAL A 107 1.65 -3.46 1.66
CA VAL A 107 0.38 -2.78 1.95
C VAL A 107 -0.74 -3.82 2.08
N SER A 108 -0.74 -4.85 1.24
CA SER A 108 -1.76 -5.90 1.24
C SER A 108 -1.20 -7.20 0.67
N LEU A 109 -1.74 -8.32 1.16
CA LEU A 109 -1.51 -9.67 0.66
C LEU A 109 -2.87 -10.28 0.30
N GLU A 110 -3.00 -10.74 -0.94
CA GLU A 110 -4.21 -11.40 -1.42
C GLU A 110 -3.84 -12.78 -1.97
N GLU A 111 -4.59 -13.81 -1.59
CA GLU A 111 -4.45 -15.14 -2.18
C GLU A 111 -5.04 -15.12 -3.60
N ILE A 112 -4.25 -15.57 -4.57
CA ILE A 112 -4.77 -15.80 -5.91
C ILE A 112 -5.43 -17.17 -5.86
N CYS A 113 -6.73 -17.19 -5.62
CA CYS A 113 -7.54 -18.40 -5.75
C CYS A 113 -7.52 -18.83 -7.23
N GLY A 114 -6.56 -19.67 -7.60
CA GLY A 114 -6.76 -20.61 -8.69
C GLY A 114 -7.93 -21.49 -8.26
N GLY A 115 -9.07 -21.35 -8.94
CA GLY A 115 -10.23 -22.19 -8.70
C GLY A 115 -9.91 -23.64 -9.06
N ASP A 116 -9.34 -24.38 -8.12
CA ASP A 116 -9.43 -25.83 -8.11
C ASP A 116 -10.71 -26.20 -7.33
N GLU A 117 -11.85 -25.90 -7.96
CA GLU A 117 -13.00 -26.79 -7.83
C GLU A 117 -12.65 -28.06 -8.62
N GLY A 118 -12.25 -29.13 -7.94
CA GLY A 118 -12.03 -30.41 -8.60
C GLY A 118 -11.42 -31.50 -7.74
N CYS A 119 -12.27 -32.22 -6.98
CA CYS A 119 -12.57 -33.63 -7.19
C CYS A 119 -13.70 -34.10 -6.26
#